data_AF-G7YBJ8-F1
#
_entry.id   AF-G7YBJ8-F1
#
_cell.length_a   1.000
_cell.length_b   1.000
_cell.length_c   1.000
_cell.angle_alpha   90.00
_cell.angle_beta   90.00
_cell.angle_gamma   90.00
#
_symmetry.space_group_name_H-M   'P 1'
#
loop_
_entity.id
_entity.type
_entity.pdbx_description
1 polymer ?
#
loop_
_entity_poly.entity_id
_entity_poly.type
_entity_poly.pdbx_seq_one_letter_code
_entity_poly.pdbx_strand_id
1 'polypeptide(L)'
;MTARHLRQYGIAVAFKPANTLRRTSSKPKGSLDAMKKTNVVYRLKPKGRLDAMKKTNVVYRLKCNDYDKHYVGQTGRKLATRIHEHKLASRRHDPMSLVSIHEDREGHKFNWNNVQILAHTRTKREREFAEAWYSTQKSINKHIDIDPVYQPLRAKELHGHGTLDHMDNQET
;
A
#
# COMPACT_ATOMS: atom_id res chain seq x y z
N MET A 1 4.61 -7.64 -44.52
CA MET A 1 4.63 -9.11 -44.70
C MET A 1 3.55 -9.71 -43.82
N THR A 2 2.53 -10.32 -44.42
CA THR A 2 1.23 -10.56 -43.77
C THR A 2 1.25 -11.82 -42.92
N ALA A 3 0.62 -11.78 -41.74
CA ALA A 3 0.52 -12.84 -40.73
C ALA A 3 0.00 -14.21 -41.25
N ARG A 4 -0.44 -14.27 -42.51
CA ARG A 4 -0.86 -15.48 -43.20
C ARG A 4 0.31 -16.42 -43.52
N HIS A 5 1.49 -15.90 -43.84
CA HIS A 5 2.68 -16.70 -44.19
C HIS A 5 3.37 -17.34 -42.98
N LEU A 6 3.07 -16.89 -41.76
CA LEU A 6 3.68 -17.39 -40.51
C LEU A 6 2.82 -18.48 -39.84
N ARG A 7 1.51 -18.50 -40.10
CA ARG A 7 0.59 -19.52 -39.58
C ARG A 7 0.81 -20.91 -40.18
N GLN A 8 1.29 -20.99 -41.42
CA GLN A 8 1.62 -22.28 -42.07
C GLN A 8 2.79 -23.00 -41.39
N TYR A 9 3.59 -22.30 -40.57
CA TYR A 9 4.69 -22.86 -39.78
C TYR A 9 4.33 -23.01 -38.28
N GLY A 10 3.03 -22.94 -37.92
CA GLY A 10 2.58 -23.13 -36.53
C GLY A 10 2.84 -21.95 -35.59
N ILE A 11 3.28 -20.79 -36.10
CA ILE A 11 3.64 -19.63 -35.29
C ILE A 11 2.41 -18.72 -35.11
N ALA A 12 1.89 -18.66 -33.88
CA ALA A 12 0.80 -17.77 -33.51
C ALA A 12 1.35 -16.36 -33.20
N VAL A 13 1.01 -15.38 -34.04
CA VAL A 13 1.39 -13.97 -33.82
C VAL A 13 0.22 -13.22 -33.16
N ALA A 14 0.35 -12.91 -31.86
CA ALA A 14 -0.58 -12.05 -31.15
C ALA A 14 -0.27 -10.57 -31.44
N PHE A 15 -0.63 -10.08 -32.64
CA PHE A 15 -0.45 -8.68 -32.98
C PHE A 15 -1.55 -7.82 -32.33
N LYS A 16 -1.24 -7.17 -31.21
CA LYS A 16 -2.06 -6.09 -30.64
C LYS A 16 -1.82 -4.80 -31.44
N PRO A 17 -2.85 -4.19 -32.04
CA PRO A 17 -2.66 -3.00 -32.87
C PRO A 17 -2.21 -1.80 -32.01
N ALA A 18 -1.26 -1.01 -32.54
CA ALA A 18 -0.64 0.15 -31.88
C ALA A 18 -1.62 1.24 -31.37
N ASN A 19 -2.90 1.16 -31.76
CA ASN A 19 -3.95 2.13 -31.39
C ASN A 19 -4.30 2.12 -29.88
N THR A 20 -4.00 1.04 -29.14
CA THR A 20 -4.24 1.00 -27.69
C THR A 20 -3.18 1.76 -26.89
N LEU A 21 -1.93 1.82 -27.40
CA LEU A 21 -0.83 2.56 -26.77
C LEU A 21 -1.04 4.07 -26.91
N ARG A 22 -1.55 4.53 -28.06
CA ARG A 22 -1.80 5.96 -28.32
C ARG A 22 -2.83 6.59 -27.38
N ARG A 23 -3.73 5.79 -26.80
CA ARG A 23 -4.78 6.25 -25.88
C ARG A 23 -4.32 6.29 -24.41
N THR A 24 -3.26 5.56 -24.07
CA THR A 24 -2.68 5.53 -22.72
C THR A 24 -1.48 6.47 -22.57
N SER A 25 -0.85 6.88 -23.68
CA SER A 25 0.18 7.92 -23.70
C SER A 25 -0.43 9.31 -23.88
N SER A 26 -0.57 10.08 -22.81
CA SER A 26 -0.73 11.53 -22.92
C SER A 26 0.48 12.12 -23.64
N LYS A 27 0.29 12.75 -24.80
CA LYS A 27 1.39 13.45 -25.49
C LYS A 27 1.87 14.62 -24.60
N PRO A 28 3.18 14.75 -24.31
CA PRO A 28 3.71 15.98 -23.75
C PRO A 28 3.51 17.10 -24.78
N LYS A 29 3.05 18.26 -24.30
CA LYS A 29 2.88 19.46 -25.14
C LYS A 29 4.24 20.12 -25.28
N GLY A 30 4.87 19.97 -26.45
CA GLY A 30 6.14 20.59 -26.81
C GLY A 30 6.93 19.72 -27.80
N SER A 31 7.54 20.35 -28.82
CA SER A 31 8.46 19.69 -29.74
C SER A 31 9.83 19.55 -29.07
N LEU A 32 10.42 18.35 -29.07
CA LEU A 32 11.78 18.11 -28.58
C LEU A 32 12.61 17.43 -29.69
N ASP A 33 13.83 17.94 -29.90
CA ASP A 33 14.76 17.57 -30.97
C ASP A 33 15.16 16.09 -30.96
N ALA A 34 15.37 15.56 -32.18
CA ALA A 34 15.44 14.14 -32.49
C ALA A 34 16.69 13.38 -31.96
N MET A 35 17.57 14.01 -31.17
CA MET A 35 18.82 13.41 -30.68
C MET A 35 18.77 12.93 -29.21
N LYS A 36 17.64 13.04 -28.50
CA LYS A 36 17.53 12.64 -27.08
C LYS A 36 16.64 11.42 -26.84
N LYS A 37 16.72 10.41 -27.70
CA LYS A 37 16.01 9.13 -27.57
C LYS A 37 16.94 8.02 -27.09
N THR A 38 17.48 8.13 -25.88
CA THR A 38 18.18 7.03 -25.21
C THR A 38 17.69 6.91 -23.77
N ASN A 39 17.13 5.74 -23.43
CA ASN A 39 16.92 5.19 -22.08
C ASN A 39 16.48 6.15 -20.97
N VAL A 40 15.42 6.94 -21.19
CA VAL A 40 14.73 7.60 -20.07
C VAL A 40 13.74 6.60 -19.46
N VAL A 41 14.22 5.80 -18.50
CA VAL A 41 13.31 5.17 -17.53
C VAL A 41 12.71 6.31 -16.73
N TYR A 42 11.45 6.67 -17.00
CA TYR A 42 10.71 7.54 -16.12
C TYR A 42 10.56 6.79 -14.80
N ARG A 43 11.49 7.02 -13.86
CA ARG A 43 11.32 6.65 -12.46
C ARG A 43 10.14 7.48 -11.95
N LEU A 44 8.93 6.94 -12.12
CA LEU A 44 7.74 7.46 -11.49
C LEU A 44 8.02 7.43 -9.99
N LYS A 45 8.36 8.58 -9.41
CA LYS A 45 8.42 8.71 -7.96
C LYS A 45 7.06 8.20 -7.44
N PRO A 46 7.01 7.24 -6.50
CA PRO A 46 5.74 6.79 -5.93
C PRO A 46 5.04 8.05 -5.44
N LYS A 47 3.87 8.31 -6.04
CA LYS A 47 3.15 9.55 -5.87
C LYS A 47 2.96 9.76 -4.37
N GLY A 48 3.71 10.74 -3.85
CA GLY A 48 4.14 10.77 -2.47
C GLY A 48 2.96 10.73 -1.50
N ARG A 49 3.23 10.33 -0.27
CA ARG A 49 2.38 10.22 0.94
C ARG A 49 1.12 11.12 1.04
N LEU A 50 1.09 12.26 0.35
CA LEU A 50 -0.09 13.07 0.05
C LEU A 50 -1.22 12.30 -0.67
N ASP A 51 -0.88 11.29 -1.48
CA ASP A 51 -1.86 10.43 -2.16
C ASP A 51 -2.43 9.39 -1.21
N ALA A 52 -1.63 8.80 -0.33
CA ALA A 52 -2.09 7.80 0.64
C ALA A 52 -3.17 8.38 1.58
N MET A 53 -2.95 9.59 2.09
CA MET A 53 -3.89 10.28 2.96
C MET A 53 -5.24 10.62 2.28
N LYS A 54 -5.27 10.71 0.94
CA LYS A 54 -6.49 10.97 0.17
C LYS A 54 -7.27 9.70 -0.16
N LYS A 55 -6.69 8.51 0.02
CA LYS A 55 -7.36 7.24 -0.27
C LYS A 55 -8.53 7.01 0.68
N THR A 56 -9.58 6.40 0.16
CA THR A 56 -10.78 5.95 0.88
C THR A 56 -10.80 4.43 0.87
N ASN A 57 -11.68 3.81 1.69
CA ASN A 57 -11.88 2.37 1.67
C ASN A 57 -10.59 1.55 1.91
N VAL A 58 -9.82 1.97 2.93
CA VAL A 58 -8.52 1.38 3.25
C VAL A 58 -8.49 0.76 4.64
N VAL A 59 -7.64 -0.25 4.79
CA VAL A 59 -7.11 -0.71 6.08
C VAL A 59 -5.68 -0.19 6.22
N TYR A 60 -5.35 0.39 7.36
CA TYR A 60 -4.09 1.05 7.62
C TYR A 60 -3.47 0.61 8.95
N ARG A 61 -2.17 0.87 9.07
CA ARG A 61 -1.34 0.62 10.26
C ARG A 61 -0.73 1.92 10.75
N LEU A 62 -0.82 2.13 12.06
CA LEU A 62 -0.13 3.19 12.80
C LEU A 62 0.89 2.55 13.73
N LYS A 63 2.17 2.85 13.51
CA LYS A 63 3.25 2.36 14.37
C LYS A 63 3.34 3.22 15.64
N CYS A 64 3.52 2.56 16.78
CA CYS A 64 4.02 3.21 17.99
C CYS A 64 5.52 3.52 17.80
N ASN A 65 6.01 4.65 18.31
CA ASN A 65 7.42 5.03 18.17
C ASN A 65 8.34 4.23 19.09
N ASP A 66 7.86 3.90 20.29
CA ASP A 66 8.72 3.46 21.40
C ASP A 66 8.78 1.93 21.54
N TYR A 67 7.86 1.21 20.89
CA TYR A 67 7.84 -0.26 20.91
C TYR A 67 7.35 -0.84 19.58
N ASP A 68 7.60 -2.13 19.34
CA ASP A 68 7.06 -2.88 18.19
C ASP A 68 5.54 -3.17 18.29
N LYS A 69 4.80 -2.28 18.97
CA LYS A 69 3.33 -2.26 19.01
C LYS A 69 2.80 -1.40 17.88
N HIS A 70 1.62 -1.74 17.38
CA HIS A 70 0.96 -0.95 16.34
C HIS A 70 -0.56 -1.00 16.48
N TYR A 71 -1.23 -0.01 15.91
CA TYR A 71 -2.68 -0.01 15.76
C TYR A 71 -3.03 -0.29 14.31
N VAL A 72 -4.02 -1.15 14.09
CA VAL A 72 -4.62 -1.41 12.77
C VAL A 72 -6.01 -0.79 12.77
N GLY A 73 -6.38 -0.08 11.70
CA GLY A 73 -7.70 0.51 11.60
C GLY A 73 -8.23 0.43 10.19
N GLN A 74 -9.55 0.48 10.04
CA GLN A 74 -10.19 0.66 8.74
C GLN A 74 -10.93 1.99 8.62
N THR A 75 -11.09 2.46 7.39
CA THR A 75 -11.96 3.60 7.08
C THR A 75 -12.56 3.48 5.69
N GLY A 76 -13.86 3.74 5.59
CA GLY A 76 -14.53 4.00 4.30
C GLY A 76 -14.34 5.43 3.79
N ARG A 77 -14.01 6.37 4.69
CA ARG A 77 -13.73 7.78 4.38
C ARG A 77 -12.25 8.00 4.06
N LYS A 78 -11.88 9.23 3.71
CA LYS A 78 -10.47 9.61 3.47
C LYS A 78 -9.63 9.27 4.69
N LEU A 79 -8.48 8.64 4.48
CA LEU A 79 -7.55 8.28 5.54
C LEU A 79 -7.15 9.49 6.39
N ALA A 80 -6.91 10.65 5.76
CA ALA A 80 -6.60 11.90 6.46
C ALA A 80 -7.61 12.25 7.56
N THR A 81 -8.91 12.08 7.28
CA THR A 81 -9.99 12.38 8.23
C THR A 81 -9.90 11.44 9.43
N ARG A 82 -9.68 10.15 9.20
CA ARG A 82 -9.56 9.18 10.29
C ARG A 82 -8.31 9.41 11.14
N ILE A 83 -7.19 9.78 10.53
CA ILE A 83 -5.97 10.13 11.25
C ILE A 83 -6.15 11.41 12.07
N HIS A 84 -6.87 12.40 11.53
CA HIS A 84 -7.19 13.62 12.28
C HIS A 84 -8.05 13.33 13.52
N GLU A 85 -9.06 12.46 13.39
CA GLU A 85 -9.87 12.01 14.52
C GLU A 85 -9.03 11.34 15.61
N HIS A 86 -8.12 10.44 15.24
CA HIS A 86 -7.24 9.79 16.21
C HIS A 86 -6.32 10.80 16.93
N LYS A 87 -5.77 11.79 16.20
CA LYS A 87 -4.99 12.87 16.82
C LYS A 87 -5.82 13.68 17.80
N LEU A 88 -7.06 14.01 17.44
CA LEU A 88 -7.95 14.78 18.30
C LEU A 88 -8.35 13.98 19.55
N ALA A 89 -8.67 12.69 19.38
CA ALA A 89 -8.97 11.79 20.48
C ALA A 89 -7.79 11.69 21.46
N SER A 90 -6.56 11.52 20.94
CA SER A 90 -5.35 11.45 21.77
C SER A 90 -5.09 12.74 22.54
N ARG A 91 -5.33 13.91 21.92
CA ARG A 91 -5.22 15.22 22.58
C ARG A 91 -6.26 15.42 23.68
N ARG A 92 -7.42 14.77 23.55
CA ARG A 92 -8.54 14.88 24.49
C ARG A 92 -8.51 13.81 25.57
N HIS A 93 -7.55 12.89 25.53
CA HIS A 93 -7.51 11.72 26.42
C HIS A 93 -8.83 10.92 26.35
N ASP A 94 -9.34 10.73 25.13
CA ASP A 94 -10.64 10.09 24.89
C ASP A 94 -10.60 8.59 25.28
N PRO A 95 -11.35 8.16 26.31
CA PRO A 95 -11.32 6.79 26.80
C PRO A 95 -11.97 5.78 25.84
N MET A 96 -12.58 6.22 24.75
CA MET A 96 -13.16 5.34 23.72
C MET A 96 -12.20 5.07 22.55
N SER A 97 -11.08 5.77 22.48
CA SER A 97 -10.07 5.60 21.44
C SER A 97 -8.94 4.72 21.93
N LEU A 98 -8.79 3.50 21.37
CA LEU A 98 -7.66 2.62 21.69
C LEU A 98 -6.30 3.28 21.50
N VAL A 99 -6.20 4.18 20.52
CA VAL A 99 -5.00 4.97 20.28
C VAL A 99 -4.73 5.91 21.46
N SER A 100 -5.75 6.63 21.94
CA SER A 100 -5.61 7.51 23.11
C SER A 100 -5.29 6.73 24.39
N ILE A 101 -6.06 5.67 24.66
CA ILE A 101 -5.86 4.80 25.82
C ILE A 101 -4.43 4.26 25.86
N HIS A 102 -3.87 3.88 24.70
CA HIS A 102 -2.48 3.41 24.63
C HIS A 102 -1.48 4.53 24.94
N GLU A 103 -1.64 5.72 24.35
CA GLU A 103 -0.76 6.86 24.66
C GLU A 103 -0.83 7.25 26.13
N ASP A 104 -1.99 7.16 26.76
CA ASP A 104 -2.20 7.54 28.16
C ASP A 104 -1.64 6.51 29.15
N ARG A 105 -1.80 5.21 28.84
CA ARG A 105 -1.32 4.14 29.71
C ARG A 105 0.18 3.93 29.63
N GLU A 106 0.76 4.08 28.44
CA GLU A 106 2.14 3.70 28.19
C GLU A 106 3.05 4.93 28.01
N GLY A 107 2.48 6.14 27.92
CA GLY A 107 3.23 7.38 27.67
C GLY A 107 3.79 7.49 26.25
N HIS A 108 3.59 6.48 25.41
CA HIS A 108 4.14 6.41 24.07
C HIS A 108 3.36 7.24 23.07
N LYS A 109 4.02 7.68 21.99
CA LYS A 109 3.37 8.44 20.90
C LYS A 109 3.34 7.66 19.59
N PHE A 110 2.25 7.81 18.84
CA PHE A 110 2.15 7.23 17.51
C PHE A 110 2.90 8.05 16.45
N ASN A 111 3.45 7.34 15.47
CA ASN A 111 4.02 7.94 14.28
C ASN A 111 2.92 8.36 13.29
N TRP A 112 2.31 9.52 13.51
CA TRP A 112 1.29 10.10 12.63
C TRP A 112 1.77 10.37 11.20
N ASN A 113 3.07 10.43 11.04
CA ASN A 113 3.72 10.66 9.79
C ASN A 113 3.78 9.34 8.99
N ASN A 114 4.20 8.26 9.61
CA ASN A 114 4.39 6.98 8.92
C ASN A 114 3.15 6.07 8.97
N VAL A 115 2.04 6.55 8.39
CA VAL A 115 0.82 5.73 8.23
C VAL A 115 0.97 4.83 7.01
N GLN A 116 0.90 3.52 7.23
CA GLN A 116 0.99 2.53 6.16
C GLN A 116 -0.39 2.02 5.77
N ILE A 117 -0.67 1.92 4.47
CA ILE A 117 -1.89 1.26 3.98
C ILE A 117 -1.56 -0.22 3.77
N LEU A 118 -2.33 -1.09 4.41
CA LEU A 118 -2.17 -2.54 4.33
C LEU A 118 -3.03 -3.14 3.22
N ALA A 119 -4.25 -2.64 3.05
CA ALA A 119 -5.17 -3.12 2.03
C ALA A 119 -6.14 -2.04 1.57
N HIS A 120 -6.71 -2.24 0.39
CA HIS A 120 -7.81 -1.45 -0.15
C HIS A 120 -8.95 -2.39 -0.52
N THR A 121 -10.12 -2.22 0.08
CA THR A 121 -11.25 -3.15 -0.08
C THR A 121 -12.56 -2.40 -0.26
N ARG A 122 -13.44 -2.88 -1.14
CA ARG A 122 -14.57 -2.08 -1.63
C ARG A 122 -15.68 -2.04 -0.60
N THR A 123 -15.94 -3.15 0.06
CA THR A 123 -17.06 -3.28 1.00
C THR A 123 -16.63 -3.10 2.45
N LYS A 124 -17.58 -2.75 3.32
CA LYS A 124 -17.33 -2.65 4.76
C LYS A 124 -16.91 -4.01 5.35
N ARG A 125 -17.57 -5.09 4.93
CA ARG A 125 -17.31 -6.45 5.41
C ARG A 125 -15.89 -6.92 5.06
N GLU A 126 -15.43 -6.64 3.85
CA GLU A 126 -14.04 -6.94 3.46
C GLU A 126 -13.04 -6.13 4.28
N ARG A 127 -13.34 -4.87 4.63
CA ARG A 127 -12.49 -4.07 5.51
C ARG A 127 -12.43 -4.62 6.94
N GLU A 128 -13.57 -5.05 7.49
CA GLU A 128 -13.64 -5.65 8.82
C GLU A 128 -12.83 -6.96 8.86
N PHE A 129 -12.97 -7.81 7.84
CA PHE A 129 -12.17 -9.01 7.70
C PHE A 129 -10.68 -8.71 7.57
N ALA A 130 -10.30 -7.76 6.71
CA ALA A 130 -8.90 -7.37 6.53
C ALA A 130 -8.31 -6.73 7.80
N GLU A 131 -9.07 -5.90 8.53
CA GLU A 131 -8.65 -5.33 9.81
C GLU A 131 -8.35 -6.43 10.83
N ALA A 132 -9.21 -7.44 10.93
CA ALA A 132 -8.96 -8.61 11.77
C ALA A 132 -7.74 -9.43 11.28
N TRP A 133 -7.63 -9.65 9.97
CA TRP A 133 -6.53 -10.39 9.34
C TRP A 133 -5.17 -9.73 9.57
N TYR A 134 -5.11 -8.40 9.59
CA TYR A 134 -3.88 -7.66 9.87
C TYR A 134 -3.63 -7.38 11.35
N SER A 135 -4.63 -7.58 12.22
CA SER A 135 -4.47 -7.47 13.68
C SER A 135 -3.76 -8.72 14.21
N THR A 136 -2.50 -8.55 14.59
CA THR A 136 -1.60 -9.60 15.13
C THR A 136 -1.46 -9.46 16.64
N GLN A 137 -0.71 -10.36 17.28
CA GLN A 137 -0.42 -10.30 18.73
C GLN A 137 0.28 -8.99 19.15
N LYS A 138 0.99 -8.34 18.22
CA LYS A 138 1.65 -7.04 18.45
C LYS A 138 0.70 -5.84 18.23
N SER A 139 -0.53 -6.09 17.81
CA SER A 139 -1.52 -5.06 17.58
C SER A 139 -2.22 -4.68 18.89
N ILE A 140 -2.46 -3.39 19.09
CA ILE A 140 -3.22 -2.85 20.24
C ILE A 140 -4.71 -3.19 20.13
N ASN A 141 -5.17 -3.45 18.91
CA ASN A 141 -6.51 -3.94 18.61
C ASN A 141 -6.79 -5.27 19.30
N LYS A 142 -8.08 -5.56 19.50
CA LYS A 142 -8.51 -6.95 19.73
C LYS A 142 -8.11 -7.76 18.49
N HIS A 143 -7.23 -8.73 18.68
CA HIS A 143 -6.82 -9.65 17.61
C HIS A 143 -7.53 -10.99 17.78
N ILE A 144 -7.69 -11.68 16.66
CA ILE A 144 -8.17 -13.05 16.64
C ILE A 144 -6.94 -13.95 16.50
N ASP A 145 -6.81 -14.91 17.39
CA ASP A 145 -5.82 -15.98 17.23
C ASP A 145 -6.25 -16.86 16.06
N ILE A 146 -5.47 -16.77 14.99
CA ILE A 146 -5.70 -17.59 13.81
C ILE A 146 -5.07 -18.96 14.08
N ASP A 147 -5.84 -20.01 13.76
CA ASP A 147 -5.37 -21.40 13.87
C ASP A 147 -3.98 -21.55 13.22
N PRO A 148 -3.04 -22.25 13.87
CA PRO A 148 -1.69 -22.50 13.36
C PRO A 148 -1.63 -22.93 11.89
N VAL A 149 -2.63 -23.65 11.40
CA VAL A 149 -2.72 -24.11 10.00
C VAL A 149 -2.70 -22.95 8.99
N TYR A 150 -3.26 -21.79 9.34
CA TYR A 150 -3.29 -20.61 8.45
C TYR A 150 -2.15 -19.61 8.69
N GLN A 151 -1.32 -19.82 9.71
CA GLN A 151 -0.17 -18.94 10.00
C GLN A 151 0.83 -18.83 8.83
N PRO A 152 1.17 -19.92 8.10
CA PRO A 152 2.06 -19.81 6.94
C PRO A 152 1.52 -18.92 5.83
N LEU A 153 0.20 -18.90 5.62
CA LEU A 153 -0.44 -18.02 4.64
C LEU A 153 -0.33 -16.56 5.08
N ARG A 154 -0.61 -16.29 6.35
CA ARG A 154 -0.49 -14.95 6.94
C ARG A 154 0.95 -14.42 6.85
N ALA A 155 1.94 -15.27 7.16
CA ALA A 155 3.34 -14.91 7.08
C ALA A 155 3.74 -14.52 5.64
N LYS A 156 3.36 -15.31 4.63
CA LYS A 156 3.66 -14.98 3.22
C LYS A 156 3.12 -13.62 2.80
N GLU A 157 1.90 -13.28 3.23
CA GLU A 157 1.22 -12.05 2.83
C GLU A 157 1.75 -10.81 3.56
N LEU A 158 2.15 -10.95 4.83
CA LEU A 158 2.78 -9.88 5.61
C LEU A 158 4.19 -9.53 5.12
N HIS A 159 4.96 -10.53 4.66
CA HIS A 159 6.33 -10.32 4.16
C HIS A 159 6.36 -9.93 2.67
N GLY A 160 5.35 -10.30 1.88
CA GLY A 160 5.26 -9.97 0.44
C GLY A 160 5.08 -8.48 0.12
N HIS A 161 4.79 -7.64 1.11
CA HIS A 161 4.61 -6.19 0.93
C HIS A 161 5.86 -5.35 1.26
N GLY A 162 7.00 -5.97 1.56
CA GLY A 162 8.23 -5.24 1.84
C GLY A 162 9.48 -6.04 1.50
N THR A 163 9.92 -5.97 0.25
CA THR A 163 11.35 -6.05 -0.14
C THR A 163 11.48 -5.84 -1.65
N LEU A 164 11.96 -4.66 -2.04
CA LEU A 164 12.88 -4.46 -3.16
C LEU A 164 13.54 -3.12 -2.88
N ASP A 165 14.56 -3.13 -2.03
CA ASP A 165 15.68 -2.19 -2.03
C ASP A 165 16.80 -2.77 -1.15
N HIS A 166 18.02 -2.73 -1.70
CA HIS A 166 19.31 -3.16 -1.15
C HIS A 166 19.72 -4.63 -1.34
N MET A 167 20.07 -4.94 -2.59
CA MET A 167 21.34 -5.62 -2.85
C MET A 167 22.16 -4.69 -3.74
N ASP A 168 23.21 -4.08 -3.17
CA ASP A 168 24.39 -3.63 -3.90
C ASP A 168 25.62 -3.85 -3.01
N ASN A 169 26.46 -4.77 -3.49
CA ASN A 169 27.91 -4.73 -3.55
C ASN A 169 28.75 -4.61 -2.26
N GLN A 170 29.32 -5.75 -1.86
CA GLN A 170 30.73 -5.83 -1.47
C GLN A 170 31.37 -7.07 -2.12
N GLU A 171 32.21 -6.82 -3.12
CA GLU A 171 33.32 -7.63 -3.66
C GLU A 171 33.76 -6.83 -4.90
N THR A 172 34.97 -6.30 -5.06
CA THR A 172 36.30 -6.52 -4.50
C THR A 172 37.09 -5.22 -4.58
#